data_AF-A0A2N4YQW1-F1
#
_entry.id   AF-A0A2N4YQW1-F1
#
_cell.length_a   1.000
_cell.length_b   1.000
_cell.length_c   1.000
_cell.angle_alpha   90.00
_cell.angle_beta   90.00
_cell.angle_gamma   90.00
#
_symmetry.space_group_name_H-M   'P 1'
#
loop_
_entity.id
_entity.type
_entity.pdbx_description
1 polymer ?
#
loop_
_entity_poly.entity_id
_entity_poly.type
_entity_poly.pdbx_seq_one_letter_code
_entity_poly.pdbx_strand_id
1 'polypeptide(L)' 'LVGSERWIRDRVKARRLRLLRGKAGRSEAEKNRLLPEMESLLAGLIALDPARAAVLCA' A
#
# COMPACT_ATOMS: atom_id res chain seq x y z
N LEU A 1 -3.46 20.54 13.76
CA LEU A 1 -3.35 20.65 12.28
C LEU A 1 -2.51 19.54 11.64
N VAL A 2 -1.55 18.91 12.35
CA VAL A 2 -0.64 17.85 11.83
C VAL A 2 -1.35 16.54 11.41
N GLY A 3 -2.57 16.27 11.89
CA GLY A 3 -3.31 15.04 11.57
C GLY A 3 -3.81 14.95 10.11
N SER A 4 -4.02 16.08 9.43
CA SER A 4 -4.64 16.10 8.10
C SER A 4 -3.68 15.61 7.00
N GLU A 5 -2.41 16.01 7.06
CA GLU A 5 -1.39 15.65 6.07
C GLU A 5 -0.99 14.17 6.15
N ARG A 6 -0.93 13.63 7.39
CA ARG A 6 -0.63 12.22 7.62
C ARG A 6 -1.71 11.31 7.06
N TRP A 7 -2.98 11.72 7.17
CA TRP A 7 -4.11 10.98 6.60
C TRP A 7 -4.17 11.02 5.07
N ILE A 8 -3.79 12.15 4.45
CA ILE A 8 -3.68 12.24 2.99
C ILE A 8 -2.60 11.27 2.47
N ARG A 9 -1.43 11.22 3.14
CA ARG A 9 -0.33 10.32 2.77
C ARG A 9 -0.76 8.85 2.84
N ASP A 10 -1.49 8.46 3.87
CA ASP A 10 -2.02 7.10 4.05
C ASP A 10 -2.97 6.71 2.92
N ARG A 11 -3.95 7.58 2.61
CA ARG A 11 -4.91 7.34 1.51
C ARG A 11 -4.22 7.16 0.17
N VAL A 12 -3.20 7.98 -0.12
CA VAL A 12 -2.44 7.89 -1.38
C VAL A 12 -1.69 6.56 -1.45
N LYS A 13 -0.97 6.16 -0.39
CA LYS A 13 -0.26 4.88 -0.33
C LYS A 13 -1.20 3.69 -0.47
N ALA A 14 -2.33 3.69 0.23
CA ALA A 14 -3.34 2.62 0.17
C ALA A 14 -4.01 2.51 -1.21
N ARG A 15 -4.17 3.62 -1.94
CA ARG A 15 -4.69 3.59 -3.32
C ARG A 15 -3.64 3.06 -4.30
N ARG A 16 -2.37 3.45 -4.16
CA ARG A 16 -1.27 2.90 -4.96
C ARG A 16 -1.13 1.39 -4.76
N LEU A 17 -1.14 0.91 -3.51
CA LEU A 17 -1.08 -0.51 -3.18
C LEU A 17 -2.20 -1.32 -3.88
N ARG A 18 -3.43 -0.80 -3.88
CA ARG A 18 -4.57 -1.43 -4.57
C ARG A 18 -4.37 -1.52 -6.09
N LEU A 19 -3.86 -0.46 -6.71
CA LEU A 19 -3.58 -0.45 -8.15
C LEU A 19 -2.46 -1.45 -8.51
N LEU A 20 -1.40 -1.52 -7.69
CA LEU A 20 -0.30 -2.47 -7.91
C LEU A 20 -0.76 -3.92 -7.77
N ARG A 21 -1.60 -4.24 -6.77
CA ARG A 21 -2.21 -5.59 -6.64
C ARG A 21 -3.03 -5.98 -7.87
N GLY A 22 -3.84 -5.04 -8.39
CA GLY A 22 -4.59 -5.26 -9.63
C GLY A 22 -3.71 -5.44 -10.87
N LYS A 23 -2.55 -4.76 -10.94
CA LYS A 23 -1.59 -4.89 -12.04
C LYS A 23 -0.81 -6.21 -11.95
N ALA A 24 -0.39 -6.60 -10.74
CA ALA A 24 0.30 -7.86 -10.46
C ALA A 24 -0.57 -9.09 -10.78
N GLY A 25 -1.90 -8.98 -10.67
CA GLY A 25 -2.82 -10.06 -11.07
C GLY A 25 -2.85 -10.35 -12.58
N ARG A 26 -2.25 -9.50 -13.43
CA ARG A 26 -2.28 -9.63 -14.90
C ARG A 26 -1.09 -10.42 -15.47
N SER A 27 0.01 -10.54 -14.74
CA SER A 27 1.21 -11.25 -15.20
C SER A 27 2.13 -11.61 -14.03
N GLU A 28 2.68 -12.82 -14.02
CA GLU A 28 3.61 -13.28 -12.99
C GLU A 28 4.95 -12.53 -13.04
N ALA A 29 5.44 -12.20 -14.23
CA ALA A 29 6.64 -11.38 -14.41
C ALA A 29 6.45 -9.96 -13.82
N GLU A 30 5.26 -9.40 -13.98
CA GLU A 30 4.92 -8.10 -13.41
C GLU A 30 4.71 -8.18 -11.89
N LYS A 31 4.09 -9.27 -11.40
CA LYS A 31 3.95 -9.54 -9.97
C LYS A 31 5.31 -9.54 -9.25
N ASN A 32 6.30 -10.25 -9.80
CA ASN A 32 7.63 -10.33 -9.19
C ASN A 32 8.34 -8.97 -9.15
N ARG A 33 8.11 -8.11 -10.15
CA ARG A 33 8.68 -6.76 -10.19
C ARG A 33 7.98 -5.80 -9.23
N LEU A 34 6.67 -5.94 -9.06
CA LEU A 34 5.86 -5.06 -8.21
C LEU A 34 5.85 -5.46 -6.73
N LEU A 35 6.16 -6.71 -6.42
CA LEU A 35 6.22 -7.24 -5.05
C LEU A 35 7.02 -6.35 -4.07
N PRO A 36 8.29 -5.98 -4.36
CA PRO A 36 9.07 -5.16 -3.42
C PRO A 36 8.47 -3.76 -3.21
N GLU A 37 7.85 -3.19 -4.24
CA GLU A 37 7.16 -1.89 -4.12
C GLU A 37 5.89 -2.02 -3.26
N MET A 38 5.14 -3.12 -3.43
CA MET A 38 3.97 -3.43 -2.62
C MET A 38 4.33 -3.62 -1.14
N GLU A 39 5.43 -4.33 -0.85
CA GLU A 39 5.93 -4.53 0.52
C GLU A 39 6.38 -3.22 1.17
N SER A 40 7.12 -2.38 0.44
CA SER A 40 7.53 -1.06 0.92
C SER A 40 6.34 -0.15 1.25
N LEU A 41 5.31 -0.16 0.39
CA LEU A 41 4.08 0.59 0.62
C LEU A 41 3.31 0.07 1.84
N LEU A 42 3.25 -1.26 2.01
CA LEU A 42 2.58 -1.88 3.14
C LEU A 42 3.30 -1.55 4.46
N ALA A 43 4.63 -1.70 4.52
CA ALA A 43 5.43 -1.32 5.68
C ALA A 43 5.24 0.17 6.04
N GLY A 44 5.20 1.04 5.03
CA GLY A 44 4.95 2.46 5.19
C GLY A 44 3.52 2.84 5.58
N LEU A 45 2.54 1.93 5.46
CA LEU A 45 1.17 2.06 5.98
C LEU A 45 1.10 1.55 7.42
N ILE A 46 1.73 0.39 7.72
CA ILE A 46 1.80 -0.18 9.07
C ILE A 46 2.47 0.79 10.05
N ALA A 47 3.58 1.43 9.65
CA ALA A 47 4.28 2.42 10.46
C ALA A 47 3.46 3.71 10.70
N LEU A 48 2.41 3.95 9.89
CA LEU A 48 1.56 5.12 10.00
C LEU A 48 0.31 4.84 10.84
N ASP A 49 -0.37 3.72 10.55
CA ASP A 49 -1.58 3.24 11.21
C ASP A 49 -1.69 1.70 11.04
N PRO A 50 -1.27 0.92 12.05
CA PRO A 50 -1.31 -0.55 11.97
C PRO A 50 -2.74 -1.10 11.92
N ALA A 51 -3.73 -0.40 12.49
CA ALA A 51 -5.12 -0.84 12.49
C ALA A 51 -5.72 -0.76 11.08
N ARG A 52 -5.44 0.31 10.33
CA ARG A 52 -5.85 0.43 8.92
C ARG A 52 -5.09 -0.50 8.01
N ALA A 53 -3.80 -0.71 8.26
CA ALA A 53 -2.98 -1.62 7.46
C ALA A 53 -3.45 -3.08 7.58
N ALA A 54 -3.89 -3.51 8.76
CA ALA A 54 -4.43 -4.87 8.96
C ALA A 54 -5.63 -5.18 8.04
N VAL A 55 -6.49 -4.19 7.79
CA VAL A 55 -7.63 -4.31 6.85
C VAL A 55 -7.18 -4.48 5.40
N LEU A 56 -5.98 -4.00 5.04
CA LEU A 56 -5.41 -4.11 3.69
C LEU A 56 -4.58 -5.39 3.49
N CYS A 57 -4.24 -6.11 4.57
CA CYS A 57 -3.51 -7.37 4.53
C CYS A 57 -4.40 -8.59 4.26
N ALA A 58 -5.72 -8.48 4.47
CA ALA A 58 -6.70 -9.49 4.06
C ALA A 58 -6.83 -9.54 2.52
#